data_AF-A0A858R3V4-F1
#
_entry.id   AF-A0A858R3V4-F1
#
_cell.length_a   1.000
_cell.length_b   1.000
_cell.length_c   1.000
_cell.angle_alpha   90.00
_cell.angle_beta   90.00
_cell.angle_gamma   90.00
#
_symmetry.space_group_name_H-M   'P 1'
#
loop_
_entity.id
_entity.type
_entity.pdbx_description
1 polymer ?
#
loop_
_entity_poly.entity_id
_entity_poly.type
_entity_poly.pdbx_seq_one_letter_code
_entity_poly.pdbx_strand_id
1 'polypeptide(L)'
;MDGRIDLHGMTQGEAHDALLGFVRRSHDQGRRLLLVITGKGGAPRGEGILRSAVPRWLNEAAFKSLVLAIHQAQPHHGGGGAYYVFLRRRR
;
A
#
# COMPACT_ATOMS: atom_id res chain seq x y z
N MET A 1 11.24 -1.09 -8.97
CA MET A 1 10.10 -0.42 -8.31
C MET A 1 10.37 1.06 -8.32
N ASP A 2 9.34 1.88 -8.45
CA ASP A 2 9.51 3.33 -8.62
C ASP A 2 9.32 4.08 -7.28
N GLY A 3 8.71 3.42 -6.29
CA GLY A 3 8.57 3.93 -4.93
C GLY A 3 8.25 2.82 -3.94
N ARG A 4 8.57 3.05 -2.67
CA ARG A 4 8.26 2.15 -1.54
C ARG A 4 7.79 2.95 -0.34
N ILE A 5 6.82 2.43 0.39
CA ILE A 5 6.42 2.91 1.70
C ILE A 5 6.32 1.73 2.67
N ASP A 6 6.75 1.97 3.90
CA ASP A 6 6.60 1.03 5.01
C ASP A 6 5.61 1.58 6.03
N LEU A 7 4.54 0.83 6.26
CA LEU A 7 3.44 1.17 7.16
C LEU A 7 3.51 0.33 8.43
N HIS A 8 4.45 -0.61 8.56
CA HIS A 8 4.52 -1.45 9.75
C HIS A 8 4.64 -0.61 11.02
N GLY A 9 3.96 -1.02 12.08
CA GLY A 9 4.01 -0.33 13.37
C GLY A 9 3.20 0.97 13.45
N MET A 10 2.65 1.46 12.34
CA MET A 10 1.72 2.60 12.36
C MET A 10 0.34 2.16 12.88
N THR A 11 -0.38 3.10 13.49
CA THR A 11 -1.83 2.94 13.71
C THR A 11 -2.59 2.98 12.38
N GLN A 12 -3.86 2.56 12.38
CA GLN A 12 -4.67 2.59 11.15
C GLN A 12 -4.80 3.99 10.56
N GLY A 13 -5.04 5.01 11.38
CA GLY A 13 -5.18 6.40 10.92
C GLY A 13 -3.89 6.93 10.29
N GLU A 14 -2.77 6.77 11.00
CA GLU A 14 -1.45 7.19 10.50
C GLU A 14 -1.10 6.48 9.18
N ALA A 15 -1.31 5.16 9.12
CA ALA A 15 -1.01 4.37 7.94
C ALA A 15 -1.88 4.78 6.74
N HIS A 16 -3.16 5.05 6.98
CA HIS A 16 -4.09 5.48 5.94
C HIS A 16 -3.66 6.82 5.33
N ASP A 17 -3.36 7.82 6.16
CA ASP A 17 -2.98 9.15 5.70
C ASP A 17 -1.61 9.15 5.01
N ALA A 18 -0.65 8.40 5.58
CA ALA A 18 0.66 8.20 4.98
C ALA A 18 0.55 7.53 3.60
N LEU A 19 -0.28 6.49 3.48
CA LEU A 19 -0.52 5.78 2.22
C LEU A 19 -1.18 6.68 1.19
N LEU A 20 -2.23 7.42 1.55
CA LEU A 20 -2.93 8.33 0.63
C LEU A 20 -1.98 9.42 0.09
N GLY A 21 -1.23 10.06 1.00
CA GLY A 21 -0.24 11.05 0.61
C GLY A 21 0.84 10.47 -0.29
N PHE A 22 1.33 9.27 0.01
CA PHE A 22 2.35 8.61 -0.78
C PHE A 22 1.87 8.21 -2.18
N VAL A 23 0.66 7.64 -2.29
CA VAL A 23 0.07 7.25 -3.58
C VAL A 23 -0.17 8.48 -4.46
N ARG A 24 -0.73 9.56 -3.90
CA ARG A 24 -0.93 10.83 -4.62
C ARG A 24 0.37 11.40 -5.15
N ARG A 25 1.36 11.62 -4.26
CA ARG A 25 2.69 12.14 -4.68
C ARG A 25 3.36 11.27 -5.72
N SER A 26 3.26 9.95 -5.58
CA SER A 26 3.86 9.00 -6.53
C SER A 26 3.18 9.03 -7.90
N HIS A 27 1.84 9.09 -7.92
CA HIS A 27 1.08 9.27 -9.15
C HIS A 27 1.43 10.61 -9.82
N ASP A 28 1.58 11.67 -9.04
CA ASP A 28 1.93 12.99 -9.56
C ASP A 28 3.33 13.05 -10.16
N GLN A 29 4.24 12.25 -9.62
CA GLN A 29 5.58 12.03 -10.18
C GLN A 29 5.60 11.06 -11.38
N GLY A 30 4.45 10.57 -11.82
CA GLY A 30 4.34 9.65 -12.96
C GLY A 30 4.86 8.23 -12.71
N ARG A 31 5.05 7.84 -11.44
CA ARG A 31 5.46 6.47 -11.06
C ARG A 31 4.38 5.48 -11.46
N ARG A 32 4.77 4.23 -11.72
CA ARG A 32 3.84 3.20 -12.21
C ARG A 32 3.71 2.02 -11.27
N LEU A 33 4.76 1.71 -10.52
CA LEU A 33 4.77 0.59 -9.61
C LEU A 33 5.30 0.99 -8.23
N LEU A 34 4.46 0.80 -7.21
CA LEU A 34 4.80 1.01 -5.82
C LEU A 34 4.87 -0.32 -5.06
N LEU A 35 5.72 -0.36 -4.04
CA LEU A 35 5.69 -1.39 -3.00
C LEU A 35 5.16 -0.80 -1.70
N VAL A 36 4.09 -1.38 -1.17
CA VAL A 36 3.48 -1.00 0.11
C VAL A 36 3.69 -2.13 1.10
N ILE A 37 4.38 -1.87 2.19
CA ILE A 37 4.67 -2.86 3.23
C ILE A 37 3.77 -2.59 4.42
N THR A 38 3.05 -3.62 4.85
CA THR A 38 2.11 -3.56 5.98
C THR A 38 2.59 -4.36 7.19
N GLY A 39 3.65 -5.16 7.01
CA GLY A 39 4.08 -6.19 7.95
C GLY A 39 3.29 -7.49 7.79
N LYS A 40 3.84 -8.60 8.32
CA LYS A 40 3.30 -9.96 8.15
C LYS A 40 2.18 -10.31 9.16
N GLY A 41 2.05 -9.57 10.26
CA GLY A 41 0.97 -9.72 11.26
C GLY A 41 1.09 -10.94 12.18
N GLY A 42 2.28 -11.21 12.76
CA GLY A 42 2.59 -12.48 13.44
C GLY A 42 2.40 -12.54 14.97
N ALA A 43 1.78 -11.56 15.63
CA ALA A 43 1.59 -11.58 17.07
C ALA A 43 0.12 -11.87 17.45
N PRO A 44 -0.16 -12.72 18.46
CA PRO A 44 -1.50 -13.19 18.82
C PRO A 44 -2.44 -12.12 19.41
N ARG A 45 -2.04 -10.85 19.44
CA ARG A 45 -2.79 -9.75 20.08
C ARG A 45 -2.81 -8.42 19.32
N GLY A 46 -2.31 -8.38 18.09
CA GLY A 46 -2.16 -7.14 17.31
C GLY A 46 -1.99 -7.44 15.82
N GLU A 47 -2.89 -8.30 15.34
CA GLU A 47 -2.92 -8.96 14.04
C GLU A 47 -2.77 -7.98 12.87
N GLY A 48 -2.46 -8.49 11.67
CA GLY A 48 -2.24 -7.73 10.44
C GLY A 48 -3.46 -6.91 9.98
N ILE A 49 -3.90 -5.96 10.79
CA ILE A 49 -4.96 -5.02 10.55
C ILE A 49 -4.59 -4.18 9.35
N LEU A 50 -3.35 -3.73 9.24
CA LEU A 50 -2.90 -3.02 8.03
C LEU A 50 -2.85 -3.95 6.82
N ARG A 51 -2.50 -5.23 7.00
CA ARG A 51 -2.51 -6.23 5.92
C ARG A 51 -3.92 -6.42 5.36
N SER A 52 -4.96 -6.42 6.21
CA SER A 52 -6.36 -6.53 5.75
C SER A 52 -6.96 -5.19 5.31
N ALA A 53 -6.59 -4.09 5.98
CA ALA A 53 -7.14 -2.77 5.71
C ALA A 53 -6.60 -2.13 4.44
N VAL A 54 -5.31 -2.27 4.13
CA VAL A 54 -4.69 -1.62 2.96
C VAL A 54 -5.34 -2.02 1.64
N PRO A 55 -5.56 -3.32 1.34
CA PRO A 55 -6.30 -3.70 0.12
C PRO A 55 -7.70 -3.09 0.07
N ARG A 56 -8.40 -2.98 1.21
CA ARG A 56 -9.72 -2.34 1.28
C ARG A 56 -9.63 -0.84 0.97
N TRP A 57 -8.72 -0.11 1.62
CA TRP A 57 -8.51 1.33 1.39
C TRP A 57 -8.16 1.63 -0.07
N LEU A 58 -7.28 0.84 -0.68
CA LEU A 58 -6.89 1.03 -2.08
C LEU A 58 -8.06 0.85 -3.08
N ASN A 59 -9.19 0.26 -2.64
CA ASN A 59 -10.44 0.15 -3.41
C ASN A 59 -11.43 1.29 -3.12
N GLU A 60 -11.17 2.15 -2.13
CA GLU A 60 -12.02 3.30 -1.79
C GLU A 60 -11.87 4.44 -2.81
N ALA A 61 -12.87 5.32 -2.87
CA ALA A 61 -12.94 6.41 -3.86
C ALA A 61 -11.69 7.30 -3.87
N ALA A 62 -11.07 7.55 -2.70
CA ALA A 62 -9.87 8.37 -2.57
C ALA A 62 -8.63 7.80 -3.28
N PHE A 63 -8.58 6.47 -3.47
CA PHE A 63 -7.46 5.76 -4.08
C PHE A 63 -7.79 5.22 -5.47
N LYS A 64 -9.04 4.79 -5.70
CA LYS A 64 -9.47 4.06 -6.90
C LYS A 64 -9.24 4.84 -8.20
N SER A 65 -9.27 6.18 -8.15
CA SER A 65 -8.95 7.06 -9.28
C SER A 65 -7.45 7.08 -9.63
N LEU A 66 -6.58 6.65 -8.72
CA LEU A 66 -5.12 6.64 -8.85
C LEU A 66 -4.57 5.23 -9.05
N VAL A 67 -5.25 4.21 -8.51
CA VAL A 67 -4.81 2.81 -8.51
C VAL A 67 -5.43 2.05 -9.68
N LEU A 68 -4.59 1.33 -10.41
CA LEU A 68 -4.96 0.46 -11.52
C LEU A 68 -5.21 -0.98 -11.04
N ALA A 69 -4.28 -1.53 -10.28
CA ALA A 69 -4.32 -2.92 -9.81
C ALA A 69 -3.48 -3.10 -8.54
N ILE A 70 -3.76 -4.16 -7.80
CA ILE A 70 -3.07 -4.53 -6.55
C ILE A 70 -2.74 -6.01 -6.63
N HIS A 71 -1.50 -6.37 -6.32
CA HIS A 71 -1.07 -7.76 -6.24
C HIS A 71 -0.28 -7.98 -4.95
N GLN A 72 -0.38 -9.17 -4.36
CA GLN A 72 0.50 -9.54 -3.26
C GLN A 72 1.97 -9.54 -3.74
N ALA A 73 2.87 -9.02 -2.92
CA ALA A 73 4.29 -9.00 -3.26
C ALA A 73 4.89 -10.41 -3.25
N GLN A 74 5.99 -10.58 -3.99
CA GLN A 74 6.77 -11.83 -3.93
C GLN A 74 7.50 -11.97 -2.59
N PRO A 75 7.90 -13.18 -2.17
CA PRO A 75 8.54 -13.42 -0.87
C PRO A 75 9.75 -12.52 -0.58
N HIS A 76 10.63 -12.29 -1.56
CA HIS A 76 11.81 -11.43 -1.41
C HIS A 76 11.48 -9.93 -1.27
N HIS A 77 10.24 -9.52 -1.58
CA HIS A 77 9.73 -8.16 -1.38
C HIS A 77 8.72 -8.05 -0.22
N GLY A 78 8.70 -9.04 0.67
CA GLY A 78 7.86 -9.02 1.89
C GLY A 78 6.70 -10.02 1.86
N GLY A 79 6.43 -10.66 0.72
CA GLY A 79 5.43 -11.72 0.59
C GLY A 79 4.05 -11.29 1.07
N GLY A 80 3.42 -12.10 1.92
CA GLY A 80 2.09 -11.80 2.48
C GLY A 80 2.00 -10.54 3.35
N GLY A 81 3.11 -9.87 3.66
CA GLY A 81 3.12 -8.60 4.39
C GLY A 81 3.33 -7.37 3.52
N ALA A 82 3.26 -7.50 2.19
CA ALA A 82 3.45 -6.39 1.27
C ALA A 82 2.64 -6.57 -0.02
N TYR A 83 2.40 -5.44 -0.70
CA TYR A 83 1.61 -5.36 -1.92
C TYR A 83 2.35 -4.56 -3.00
N TYR A 84 2.30 -5.05 -4.22
CA TYR A 84 2.55 -4.26 -5.43
C TYR A 84 1.29 -3.47 -5.76
N VAL A 85 1.43 -2.15 -5.90
CA VAL A 85 0.34 -1.26 -6.27
C VAL A 85 0.71 -0.61 -7.61
N PHE A 86 -0.07 -0.94 -8.64
CA PHE A 86 0.07 -0.37 -9.96
C PHE A 86 -0.75 0.91 -10.03
N LEU A 87 -0.13 2.00 -10.48
CA LEU A 87 -0.79 3.29 -10.61
C LEU A 87 -1.35 3.47 -12.03
N ARG A 88 -2.44 4.22 -12.13
CA ARG A 88 -2.97 4.70 -13.41
C ARG A 88 -1.99 5.69 -14.01
N ARG A 89 -2.01 5.77 -15.34
CA ARG A 89 -1.22 6.77 -16.07
C ARG A 89 -1.79 8.14 -15.78
N ARG A 90 -0.95 9.05 -15.28
CA ARG A 90 -1.25 10.49 -15.25
C ARG A 90 -1.47 10.95 -16.70
N ARG A 91 -2.67 11.44 -16.98
CA ARG A 91 -3.03 12.04 -18.27
C ARG A 91 -2.50 13.47 -18.32
#